data_AF-A0A7S3QG83-F1
#
_entry.id   AF-A0A7S3QG83-F1
#
_cell.length_a   1.000
_cell.length_b   1.000
_cell.length_c   1.000
_cell.angle_alpha   90.00
_cell.angle_beta   90.00
_cell.angle_gamma   90.00
#
_symmetry.space_group_name_H-M   'P 1'
#
loop_
_entity.id
_entity.type
_entity.pdbx_description
1 polymer ?
#
loop_
_entity_poly.entity_id
_entity_poly.type
_entity_poly.pdbx_seq_one_letter_code
_entity_poly.pdbx_strand_id
1 'polypeptide(L)'
;MKQTPRMRRSKFSKLIHAIVLCFCLIHATQRIPVANAGLLKSASDAVFNWVQGGAIEGSPTEAMNILDISVMRVRDIKRRLVRTHGYGADEIAKMMDKKELINALAFEEHRMEQKETDRKKRVALRRSIIVALICIIVVMFRPLIAHAWEVLCVNIEVYTDKKRYEFSRIKELQSSKGAFGLLLMVILDTLRLWLSISVILSWVMKSKYFFPVPHIPIRPAALISAATGNTGGAGPLGQYGMNVGPMAISWLFRFLNGRLEYWTGKALAQSLRRQKKQQKSAQKAARKEEEKKEAAIAKEERKAARKARRAERELRKKAAEAAGPGESVEEKAKAMAESTTGTGTTSNTTSTAASAQGKEQVQDTSQAPAMDELD
;
A
#
# COMPACT_ATOMS: atom_id res chain seq x y z
N MET A 1 -25.93 18.17 38.43
CA MET A 1 -24.75 17.28 38.34
C MET A 1 -24.24 17.23 36.90
N LYS A 2 -23.09 17.86 36.60
CA LYS A 2 -22.43 17.78 35.28
C LYS A 2 -21.70 16.44 35.20
N GLN A 3 -22.17 15.52 34.33
CA GLN A 3 -21.46 14.27 34.07
C GLN A 3 -20.07 14.58 33.50
N THR A 4 -19.03 14.14 34.21
CA THR A 4 -17.65 14.33 33.78
C THR A 4 -17.34 13.49 32.54
N PRO A 5 -16.56 14.00 31.57
CA PRO A 5 -16.32 13.36 30.28
C PRO A 5 -15.51 12.04 30.34
N ARG A 6 -15.07 11.58 31.51
CA ARG A 6 -14.24 10.37 31.66
C ARG A 6 -14.97 9.06 31.31
N MET A 7 -16.29 8.96 31.52
CA MET A 7 -17.02 7.70 31.25
C MET A 7 -17.26 7.40 29.76
N ARG A 8 -17.12 8.36 28.83
CA ARG A 8 -17.32 8.08 27.39
C ARG A 8 -16.17 7.32 26.75
N ARG A 9 -14.93 7.45 27.27
CA ARG A 9 -13.75 6.80 26.67
C ARG A 9 -13.75 5.28 26.86
N SER A 10 -14.25 4.77 27.98
CA SER A 10 -14.23 3.31 28.23
C SER A 10 -15.20 2.53 27.33
N LYS A 11 -16.38 3.09 27.03
CA LYS A 11 -17.38 2.45 26.16
C LYS A 11 -16.91 2.37 24.71
N PHE A 12 -16.21 3.40 24.23
CA PHE A 12 -15.67 3.43 22.88
C PHE A 12 -14.49 2.47 22.70
N SER A 13 -13.60 2.38 23.69
CA SER A 13 -12.54 1.38 23.70
C SER A 13 -13.09 -0.05 23.60
N LYS A 14 -14.13 -0.37 24.39
CA LYS A 14 -14.81 -1.68 24.33
C LYS A 14 -15.44 -1.98 22.95
N LEU A 15 -16.04 -0.96 22.30
CA LEU A 15 -16.59 -1.09 20.95
C LEU A 15 -15.49 -1.37 19.92
N ILE A 16 -14.37 -0.65 19.97
CA ILE A 16 -13.23 -0.90 19.07
C ILE A 16 -12.69 -2.31 19.27
N HIS A 17 -12.51 -2.77 20.51
CA HIS A 17 -12.05 -4.13 20.78
C HIS A 17 -13.02 -5.17 20.22
N ALA A 18 -14.34 -4.96 20.33
CA ALA A 18 -15.34 -5.85 19.75
C ALA A 18 -15.27 -5.87 18.20
N ILE A 19 -15.07 -4.72 17.56
CA ILE A 19 -14.91 -4.62 16.10
C ILE A 19 -13.62 -5.33 15.64
N VAL A 20 -12.50 -5.09 16.33
CA VAL A 20 -11.22 -5.73 16.05
C VAL A 20 -11.33 -7.25 16.25
N LEU A 21 -11.98 -7.71 17.32
CA LEU A 21 -12.26 -9.13 17.55
C LEU A 21 -13.12 -9.71 16.42
N CYS A 22 -14.19 -9.03 15.99
CA CYS A 22 -14.98 -9.46 14.83
C CYS A 22 -14.13 -9.57 13.55
N PHE A 23 -13.26 -8.61 13.27
CA PHE A 23 -12.33 -8.68 12.14
C PHE A 23 -11.35 -9.86 12.27
N CYS A 24 -10.80 -10.09 13.46
CA CYS A 24 -9.95 -11.24 13.75
C CYS A 24 -10.69 -12.57 13.58
N LEU A 25 -11.96 -12.67 13.96
CA LEU A 25 -12.79 -13.86 13.76
C LEU A 25 -13.03 -14.13 12.28
N ILE A 26 -13.38 -13.10 11.50
CA ILE A 26 -13.56 -13.23 10.06
C ILE A 26 -12.26 -13.70 9.40
N HIS A 27 -11.13 -13.09 9.77
CA HIS A 27 -9.83 -13.45 9.22
C HIS A 27 -9.37 -14.86 9.63
N ALA A 28 -9.70 -15.30 10.86
CA ALA A 28 -9.46 -16.66 11.32
C ALA A 28 -10.30 -17.69 10.54
N THR A 29 -11.55 -17.34 10.19
CA THR A 29 -12.42 -18.21 9.35
C THR A 29 -11.99 -18.27 7.88
N GLN A 30 -11.10 -17.39 7.42
CA GLN A 30 -10.60 -17.38 6.03
C GLN A 30 -9.34 -18.22 5.82
N ARG A 31 -8.51 -18.45 6.86
CA ARG A 31 -7.20 -19.12 6.70
C ARG A 31 -7.08 -20.50 7.30
N ILE A 32 -8.07 -21.01 8.03
CA ILE A 32 -7.95 -22.33 8.68
C ILE A 32 -9.32 -23.05 8.67
N PRO A 33 -9.43 -24.26 8.09
CA PRO A 33 -10.61 -25.11 8.29
C PRO A 33 -10.75 -25.65 9.74
N VAL A 34 -9.80 -25.32 10.61
CA VAL A 34 -9.74 -25.72 12.04
C VAL A 34 -9.29 -24.52 12.88
N ALA A 35 -10.03 -23.42 12.84
CA ALA A 35 -9.71 -22.26 13.68
C ALA A 35 -9.87 -22.61 15.18
N ASN A 36 -8.87 -22.25 15.99
CA ASN A 36 -8.85 -22.38 17.44
C ASN A 36 -10.16 -21.90 18.07
N ALA A 37 -11.03 -22.82 18.48
CA ALA A 37 -12.32 -22.54 19.12
C ALA A 37 -12.20 -21.59 20.33
N GLY A 38 -11.02 -21.53 20.98
CA GLY A 38 -10.74 -20.62 22.09
C GLY A 38 -10.80 -19.14 21.74
N LEU A 39 -10.36 -18.74 20.53
CA LEU A 39 -10.36 -17.33 20.11
C LEU A 39 -11.79 -16.88 19.75
N LEU A 40 -12.57 -17.79 19.14
CA LEU A 40 -13.99 -17.59 18.88
C LEU A 40 -14.80 -17.50 20.17
N LYS A 41 -14.53 -18.38 21.13
CA LYS A 41 -15.14 -18.36 22.46
C LYS A 41 -14.84 -17.04 23.18
N SER A 42 -13.57 -16.65 23.28
CA SER A 42 -13.16 -15.40 23.95
C SER A 42 -13.79 -14.15 23.31
N ALA A 43 -13.85 -14.09 21.98
CA ALA A 43 -14.50 -13.00 21.26
C ALA A 43 -16.02 -12.99 21.51
N SER A 44 -16.67 -14.15 21.43
CA SER A 44 -18.10 -14.28 21.70
C SER A 44 -18.43 -13.90 23.14
N ASP A 45 -17.62 -14.35 24.11
CA ASP A 45 -17.77 -14.03 25.53
C ASP A 45 -17.61 -12.53 25.76
N ALA A 46 -16.66 -11.86 25.10
CA ALA A 46 -16.51 -10.41 25.20
C ALA A 46 -17.74 -9.65 24.66
N VAL A 47 -18.33 -10.12 23.56
CA VAL A 47 -19.55 -9.54 22.98
C VAL A 47 -20.76 -9.82 23.88
N PHE A 48 -20.94 -11.06 24.34
CA PHE A 48 -22.01 -11.44 25.26
C PHE A 48 -21.89 -10.69 26.58
N ASN A 49 -20.69 -10.56 27.14
CA ASN A 49 -20.42 -9.75 28.33
C ASN A 49 -20.63 -8.26 28.09
N TRP A 50 -20.51 -7.75 26.86
CA TRP A 50 -20.85 -6.35 26.55
C TRP A 50 -22.36 -6.13 26.43
N VAL A 51 -23.08 -7.11 25.85
CA VAL A 51 -24.54 -7.13 25.78
C VAL A 51 -25.14 -7.27 27.20
N GLN A 52 -24.56 -8.14 28.03
CA GLN A 52 -25.01 -8.42 29.41
C GLN A 52 -24.48 -7.41 30.44
N GLY A 53 -23.20 -7.01 30.36
CA GLY A 53 -22.49 -6.11 31.30
C GLY A 53 -22.89 -4.63 31.23
N GLY A 54 -24.08 -4.35 30.70
CA GLY A 54 -24.79 -3.10 30.91
C GLY A 54 -25.52 -3.01 32.25
N ALA A 55 -25.53 -4.07 33.06
CA ALA A 55 -25.84 -3.98 34.47
C ALA A 55 -24.77 -3.08 35.10
N ILE A 56 -25.08 -1.79 35.17
CA ILE A 56 -24.25 -0.79 35.84
C ILE A 56 -24.11 -1.30 37.28
N GLU A 57 -22.90 -1.59 37.74
CA GLU A 57 -22.54 -1.74 39.17
C GLU A 57 -22.72 -0.41 39.94
N GLY A 58 -23.69 0.41 39.54
CA GLY A 58 -24.23 1.44 40.38
C GLY A 58 -25.22 0.70 41.24
N SER A 59 -24.86 0.51 42.50
CA SER A 59 -25.64 -0.18 43.54
C SER A 59 -27.12 -0.17 43.15
N PRO A 60 -27.72 -1.30 42.74
CA PRO A 60 -29.16 -1.36 42.74
C PRO A 60 -29.53 -0.89 44.15
N THR A 61 -30.34 0.15 44.25
CA THR A 61 -31.14 0.31 45.46
C THR A 61 -31.95 -0.98 45.51
N GLU A 62 -31.37 -1.97 46.18
CA GLU A 62 -31.93 -3.30 46.32
C GLU A 62 -33.35 -3.06 46.81
N ALA A 63 -34.33 -3.44 45.99
CA ALA A 63 -35.72 -3.36 46.38
C ALA A 63 -35.80 -4.12 47.71
N MET A 64 -36.30 -3.47 48.75
CA MET A 64 -36.30 -4.11 50.05
C MET A 64 -37.23 -5.31 49.98
N ASN A 65 -36.80 -6.41 50.57
CA ASN A 65 -37.67 -7.56 50.68
C ASN A 65 -38.87 -7.17 51.56
N ILE A 66 -40.04 -7.73 51.28
CA ILE A 66 -41.27 -7.48 52.04
C ILE A 66 -41.07 -7.78 53.53
N LEU A 67 -40.19 -8.74 53.85
CA LEU A 67 -39.77 -9.07 55.22
C LEU A 67 -39.02 -7.90 55.87
N ASP A 68 -38.09 -7.27 55.16
CA ASP A 68 -37.33 -6.12 55.66
C ASP A 68 -38.25 -4.92 55.90
N ILE A 69 -39.19 -4.69 54.97
CA ILE A 69 -40.21 -3.63 55.11
C ILE A 69 -41.09 -3.88 56.35
N SER A 70 -41.44 -5.14 56.63
CA SER A 70 -42.31 -5.47 57.77
C SER A 70 -41.67 -5.16 59.14
N VAL A 71 -40.34 -5.26 59.23
CA VAL A 71 -39.55 -4.96 60.43
C VAL A 71 -39.39 -3.45 60.64
N MET A 72 -39.55 -2.63 59.59
CA MET A 72 -39.45 -1.18 59.69
C MET A 72 -40.51 -0.57 60.62
N ARG A 73 -40.14 0.54 61.26
CA ARG A 73 -41.08 1.36 62.04
C ARG A 73 -41.98 2.13 61.10
N VAL A 74 -43.25 2.31 61.49
CA VAL A 74 -44.28 3.05 60.72
C VAL A 74 -43.79 4.42 60.25
N ARG A 75 -43.06 5.14 61.12
CA ARG A 75 -42.48 6.46 60.81
C ARG A 75 -41.51 6.42 59.64
N ASP A 76 -40.69 5.37 59.53
CA ASP A 76 -39.67 5.26 58.50
C ASP A 76 -40.29 4.82 57.17
N ILE A 77 -41.31 3.94 57.22
CA ILE A 77 -42.14 3.58 56.05
C ILE A 77 -42.80 4.85 55.47
N LYS A 78 -43.45 5.66 56.32
CA LYS A 78 -44.06 6.94 55.89
C LYS A 78 -43.04 7.89 55.26
N ARG A 79 -41.87 8.08 55.90
CA ARG A 79 -40.81 8.93 55.36
C ARG A 79 -40.30 8.46 54.00
N ARG A 80 -40.19 7.16 53.78
CA ARG A 80 -39.72 6.59 52.51
C ARG A 80 -40.78 6.71 51.42
N LEU A 81 -42.05 6.46 51.73
CA LEU A 81 -43.16 6.71 50.81
C LEU A 81 -43.20 8.18 50.35
N VAL A 82 -43.03 9.14 51.26
CA VAL A 82 -42.96 10.57 50.89
C VAL A 82 -41.72 10.88 50.06
N ARG A 83 -40.52 10.53 50.56
CA ARG A 83 -39.25 11.01 49.98
C ARG A 83 -38.87 10.30 48.69
N THR A 84 -39.11 8.99 48.62
CA THR A 84 -38.66 8.14 47.52
C THR A 84 -39.75 7.97 46.47
N HIS A 85 -41.01 7.83 46.90
CA HIS A 85 -42.13 7.54 46.00
C HIS A 85 -43.05 8.76 45.76
N GLY A 86 -42.90 9.85 46.52
CA GLY A 86 -43.63 11.09 46.30
C GLY A 86 -45.08 11.08 46.76
N TYR A 87 -45.45 10.18 47.69
CA TYR A 87 -46.82 10.12 48.21
C TYR A 87 -47.19 11.43 48.91
N GLY A 88 -48.42 11.88 48.69
CA GLY A 88 -48.99 13.04 49.38
C GLY A 88 -49.15 12.77 50.86
N ALA A 89 -48.96 13.81 51.70
CA ALA A 89 -49.20 13.69 53.14
C ALA A 89 -50.64 13.22 53.44
N ASP A 90 -51.60 13.64 52.62
CA ASP A 90 -53.02 13.29 52.76
C ASP A 90 -53.32 11.83 52.43
N GLU A 91 -52.61 11.25 51.46
CA GLU A 91 -52.74 9.82 51.10
C GLU A 91 -52.16 8.93 52.20
N ILE A 92 -51.06 9.36 52.81
CA ILE A 92 -50.41 8.66 53.93
C ILE A 92 -51.21 8.81 55.23
N ALA A 93 -51.94 9.92 55.40
CA ALA A 93 -52.83 10.11 56.54
C ALA A 93 -54.03 9.16 56.49
N LYS A 94 -54.55 8.88 55.28
CA LYS A 94 -55.62 7.89 55.04
C LYS A 94 -55.19 6.46 55.38
N MET A 95 -53.92 6.13 55.14
CA MET A 95 -53.33 4.84 55.53
C MET A 95 -52.89 4.86 57.00
N MET A 96 -53.85 4.62 57.91
CA MET A 96 -53.59 4.61 59.35
C MET A 96 -52.86 3.35 59.82
N ASP A 97 -53.17 2.21 59.20
CA ASP A 97 -52.66 0.92 59.64
C ASP A 97 -51.28 0.59 59.09
N LYS A 98 -50.44 -0.01 59.95
CA LYS A 98 -49.09 -0.47 59.55
C LYS A 98 -49.15 -1.43 58.37
N LYS A 99 -50.19 -2.27 58.28
CA LYS A 99 -50.38 -3.25 57.20
C LYS A 99 -50.60 -2.58 55.84
N GLU A 100 -51.41 -1.52 55.79
CA GLU A 100 -51.68 -0.77 54.56
C GLU A 100 -50.42 -0.04 54.06
N LEU A 101 -49.66 0.55 54.97
CA LEU A 101 -48.40 1.22 54.65
C LEU A 101 -47.33 0.26 54.15
N ILE A 102 -47.24 -0.95 54.73
CA ILE A 102 -46.34 -2.01 54.23
C ILE A 102 -46.76 -2.43 52.82
N ASN A 103 -48.06 -2.67 52.60
CA ASN A 103 -48.55 -3.09 51.29
C ASN A 103 -48.33 -2.00 50.22
N ALA A 104 -48.60 -0.74 50.55
CA ALA A 104 -48.37 0.39 49.66
C ALA A 104 -46.88 0.54 49.30
N LEU A 105 -45.97 0.44 50.28
CA LEU A 105 -44.54 0.50 50.02
C LEU A 105 -44.07 -0.72 49.20
N ALA A 106 -44.53 -1.92 49.53
CA ALA A 106 -44.19 -3.13 48.77
C ALA A 106 -44.66 -3.07 47.31
N PHE A 107 -45.87 -2.55 47.07
CA PHE A 107 -46.41 -2.37 45.72
C PHE A 107 -45.56 -1.40 44.89
N GLU A 108 -45.16 -0.27 45.47
CA GLU A 108 -44.37 0.74 44.76
C GLU A 108 -42.91 0.34 44.55
N GLU A 109 -42.30 -0.37 45.50
CA GLU A 109 -40.98 -0.96 45.29
C GLU A 109 -41.00 -2.02 44.17
N HIS A 110 -42.00 -2.91 44.16
CA HIS A 110 -42.19 -3.87 43.07
C HIS A 110 -42.45 -3.18 41.72
N ARG A 111 -43.26 -2.11 41.70
CA ARG A 111 -43.52 -1.32 40.50
C ARG A 111 -42.25 -0.63 39.97
N MET A 112 -41.40 -0.12 40.86
CA MET A 112 -40.11 0.47 40.50
C MET A 112 -39.15 -0.59 39.94
N GLU A 113 -39.07 -1.75 40.58
CA GLU A 113 -38.28 -2.88 40.09
C GLU A 113 -38.72 -3.34 38.69
N GLN A 114 -40.03 -3.42 38.46
CA GLN A 114 -40.58 -3.75 37.15
C GLN A 114 -40.19 -2.71 36.08
N LYS A 115 -40.27 -1.41 36.40
CA LYS A 115 -39.82 -0.34 35.48
C LYS A 115 -38.32 -0.42 35.20
N GLU A 116 -37.50 -0.75 36.19
CA GLU A 116 -36.06 -0.89 36.02
C GLU A 116 -35.70 -2.11 35.17
N THR A 117 -36.32 -3.26 35.42
CA THR A 117 -36.12 -4.47 34.61
C THR A 117 -36.54 -4.24 33.16
N ASP A 118 -37.65 -3.55 32.90
CA ASP A 118 -38.08 -3.19 31.54
C ASP A 118 -37.15 -2.19 30.86
N ARG A 119 -36.56 -1.26 31.62
CA ARG A 119 -35.52 -0.36 31.09
C ARG A 119 -34.25 -1.14 30.73
N LYS A 120 -33.82 -2.07 31.58
CA LYS A 120 -32.66 -2.96 31.34
C LYS A 120 -32.91 -3.84 30.11
N LYS A 121 -34.10 -4.46 29.98
CA LYS A 121 -34.53 -5.23 28.81
C LYS A 121 -34.49 -4.39 27.52
N ARG A 122 -35.03 -3.16 27.54
CA ARG A 122 -34.98 -2.26 26.37
C ARG A 122 -33.57 -1.88 25.96
N VAL A 123 -32.67 -1.64 26.91
CA VAL A 123 -31.25 -1.34 26.61
C VAL A 123 -30.55 -2.57 26.06
N ALA A 124 -30.74 -3.75 26.66
CA ALA A 124 -30.18 -5.01 26.18
C ALA A 124 -30.66 -5.33 24.76
N LEU A 125 -31.97 -5.18 24.49
CA LEU A 125 -32.57 -5.36 23.17
C LEU A 125 -31.99 -4.39 22.14
N ARG A 126 -31.81 -3.10 22.48
CA ARG A 126 -31.16 -2.15 21.56
C ARG A 126 -29.72 -2.55 21.24
N ARG A 127 -28.97 -3.07 22.22
CA ARG A 127 -27.60 -3.55 21.99
C ARG A 127 -27.57 -4.81 21.14
N SER A 128 -28.46 -5.77 21.40
CA SER A 128 -28.53 -7.01 20.60
C SER A 128 -28.90 -6.72 19.15
N ILE A 129 -29.84 -5.79 18.90
CA ILE A 129 -30.16 -5.34 17.54
C ILE A 129 -28.93 -4.73 16.84
N ILE A 130 -28.17 -3.87 17.53
CA ILE A 130 -26.97 -3.27 16.95
C ILE A 130 -25.93 -4.34 16.58
N VAL A 131 -25.70 -5.32 17.46
CA VAL A 131 -24.76 -6.43 17.19
C VAL A 131 -25.25 -7.28 16.02
N ALA A 132 -26.53 -7.63 15.98
CA ALA A 132 -27.12 -8.38 14.88
C ALA A 132 -26.96 -7.65 13.54
N LEU A 133 -27.21 -6.34 13.49
CA LEU A 133 -27.00 -5.53 12.29
C LEU A 133 -25.52 -5.50 11.87
N ILE A 134 -24.59 -5.36 12.80
CA ILE A 134 -23.14 -5.41 12.50
C ILE A 134 -22.76 -6.79 11.93
N CYS A 135 -23.27 -7.88 12.50
CA CYS A 135 -23.05 -9.24 11.98
C CYS A 135 -23.61 -9.41 10.56
N ILE A 136 -24.83 -8.92 10.29
CA ILE A 136 -25.43 -8.97 8.95
C ILE A 136 -24.58 -8.19 7.94
N ILE A 137 -24.18 -6.95 8.29
CA ILE A 137 -23.29 -6.13 7.45
C ILE A 137 -22.00 -6.90 7.16
N VAL A 138 -21.33 -7.42 8.18
CA VAL A 138 -20.10 -8.20 8.02
C VAL A 138 -20.28 -9.39 7.07
N VAL A 139 -21.35 -10.16 7.22
CA VAL A 139 -21.61 -11.35 6.39
C VAL A 139 -21.94 -10.94 4.94
N MET A 140 -22.77 -9.91 4.75
CA MET A 140 -23.15 -9.43 3.42
C MET A 140 -21.98 -8.78 2.66
N PHE A 141 -21.14 -8.00 3.35
CA PHE A 141 -19.99 -7.35 2.75
C PHE A 141 -18.75 -8.24 2.68
N ARG A 142 -18.79 -9.47 3.22
CA ARG A 142 -17.67 -10.42 3.16
C ARG A 142 -17.10 -10.62 1.74
N PRO A 143 -17.88 -10.96 0.70
CA PRO A 143 -17.34 -11.14 -0.65
C PRO A 143 -16.72 -9.84 -1.19
N LEU A 144 -17.32 -8.69 -0.89
CA LEU A 144 -16.81 -7.37 -1.31
C LEU A 144 -15.47 -7.05 -0.62
N ILE A 145 -15.33 -7.37 0.66
CA ILE A 145 -14.09 -7.18 1.42
C ILE A 145 -13.00 -8.14 0.90
N ALA A 146 -13.34 -9.40 0.63
CA ALA A 146 -12.40 -10.37 0.05
C ALA A 146 -11.90 -9.91 -1.32
N HIS A 147 -12.81 -9.51 -2.21
CA HIS A 147 -12.44 -8.97 -3.53
C HIS A 147 -11.62 -7.69 -3.42
N ALA A 148 -12.00 -6.76 -2.53
CA ALA A 148 -11.24 -5.54 -2.30
C ALA A 148 -9.83 -5.84 -1.75
N TRP A 149 -9.70 -6.87 -0.90
CA TRP A 149 -8.42 -7.32 -0.37
C TRP A 149 -7.54 -7.97 -1.44
N GLU A 150 -8.10 -8.82 -2.30
CA GLU A 150 -7.39 -9.41 -3.44
C GLU A 150 -6.90 -8.33 -4.40
N VAL A 151 -7.77 -7.39 -4.78
CA VAL A 151 -7.40 -6.24 -5.62
C VAL A 151 -6.33 -5.38 -4.94
N LEU A 152 -6.41 -5.20 -3.61
CA LEU A 152 -5.39 -4.49 -2.85
C LEU A 152 -4.05 -5.24 -2.89
N CYS A 153 -4.03 -6.56 -2.66
CA CYS A 153 -2.84 -7.39 -2.72
C CYS A 153 -2.20 -7.37 -4.11
N VAL A 154 -2.99 -7.55 -5.18
CA VAL A 154 -2.48 -7.49 -6.55
C VAL A 154 -1.95 -6.10 -6.88
N ASN A 155 -2.65 -5.03 -6.51
CA ASN A 155 -2.16 -3.67 -6.71
C ASN A 155 -0.88 -3.39 -5.92
N ILE A 156 -0.76 -3.92 -4.69
CA ILE A 156 0.46 -3.83 -3.90
C ILE A 156 1.58 -4.58 -4.59
N GLU A 157 1.36 -5.80 -5.07
CA GLU A 157 2.37 -6.61 -5.76
C GLU A 157 2.89 -5.90 -7.01
N VAL A 158 1.97 -5.47 -7.90
CA VAL A 158 2.29 -4.69 -9.11
C VAL A 158 3.02 -3.39 -8.76
N TYR A 159 2.60 -2.70 -7.71
CA TYR A 159 3.26 -1.48 -7.24
C TYR A 159 4.68 -1.78 -6.71
N THR A 160 4.84 -2.82 -5.90
CA THR A 160 6.13 -3.22 -5.33
C THR A 160 7.10 -3.68 -6.41
N ASP A 161 6.64 -4.42 -7.42
CA ASP A 161 7.47 -4.87 -8.54
C ASP A 161 7.91 -3.70 -9.41
N LYS A 162 7.00 -2.77 -9.74
CA LYS A 162 7.36 -1.54 -10.44
C LYS A 162 8.40 -0.73 -9.67
N LYS A 163 8.22 -0.57 -8.35
CA LYS A 163 9.17 0.17 -7.50
C LYS A 163 10.49 -0.57 -7.32
N ARG A 164 10.49 -1.90 -7.28
CA ARG A 164 11.69 -2.73 -7.25
C ARG A 164 12.50 -2.59 -8.54
N TYR A 165 11.84 -2.57 -9.69
CA TYR A 165 12.48 -2.32 -10.98
C TYR A 165 13.08 -0.91 -11.05
N GLU A 166 12.33 0.12 -10.64
CA GLU A 166 12.84 1.50 -10.54
C GLU A 166 14.06 1.59 -9.61
N PHE A 167 14.02 0.92 -8.46
CA PHE A 167 15.10 0.88 -7.48
C PHE A 167 16.35 0.18 -8.02
N SER A 168 16.20 -0.98 -8.68
CA SER A 168 17.32 -1.69 -9.31
C SER A 168 18.00 -0.81 -10.35
N ARG A 169 17.20 -0.16 -11.21
CA ARG A 169 17.70 0.75 -12.24
C ARG A 169 18.45 1.96 -11.66
N ILE A 170 17.95 2.53 -10.56
CA ILE A 170 18.63 3.62 -9.84
C ILE A 170 19.97 3.13 -9.27
N LYS A 171 20.01 1.93 -8.70
CA LYS A 171 21.22 1.31 -8.15
C LYS A 171 22.26 1.06 -9.23
N GLU A 172 21.86 0.56 -10.39
CA GLU A 172 22.72 0.35 -11.57
C GLU A 172 23.29 1.66 -12.13
N LEU A 173 22.49 2.73 -12.13
CA LEU A 173 22.90 4.05 -12.61
C LEU A 173 23.68 4.86 -11.57
N GLN A 174 23.74 4.40 -10.31
CA GLN A 174 24.32 5.11 -9.16
C GLN A 174 23.90 6.59 -9.06
N SER A 175 22.65 6.88 -9.42
CA SER A 175 22.15 8.26 -9.48
C SER A 175 21.53 8.68 -8.15
N SER A 176 22.27 9.48 -7.35
CA SER A 176 21.78 10.00 -6.06
C SER A 176 20.51 10.84 -6.20
N LYS A 177 20.39 11.61 -7.29
CA LYS A 177 19.17 12.40 -7.60
C LYS A 177 17.97 11.50 -7.88
N GLY A 178 18.18 10.38 -8.57
CA GLY A 178 17.14 9.38 -8.82
C GLY A 178 16.67 8.73 -7.51
N ALA A 179 17.60 8.35 -6.64
CA ALA A 179 17.30 7.79 -5.33
C ALA A 179 16.51 8.77 -4.44
N PHE A 180 16.89 10.04 -4.41
CA PHE A 180 16.19 11.07 -3.65
C PHE A 180 14.76 11.30 -4.16
N GLY A 181 14.56 11.35 -5.48
CA GLY A 181 13.22 11.52 -6.03
C GLY A 181 12.33 10.30 -5.82
N LEU A 182 12.88 9.08 -5.86
CA LEU A 182 12.16 7.86 -5.48
C LEU A 182 11.73 7.88 -4.00
N LEU A 183 12.63 8.31 -3.10
CA LEU A 183 12.32 8.47 -1.68
C LEU A 183 11.18 9.46 -1.45
N LEU A 184 11.19 10.61 -2.15
CA LEU A 184 10.11 11.59 -2.07
C LEU A 184 8.77 11.03 -2.56
N MET A 185 8.76 10.22 -3.62
CA MET A 185 7.54 9.53 -4.05
C MET A 185 6.99 8.60 -2.97
N VAL A 186 7.84 7.78 -2.35
CA VAL A 186 7.43 6.88 -1.27
C VAL A 186 6.82 7.66 -0.10
N ILE A 187 7.40 8.81 0.25
CA ILE A 187 6.86 9.69 1.30
C ILE A 187 5.49 10.24 0.90
N LEU A 188 5.33 10.76 -0.33
CA LEU A 188 4.05 11.28 -0.80
C LEU A 188 2.97 10.21 -0.89
N ASP A 189 3.29 9.00 -1.35
CA ASP A 189 2.36 7.89 -1.42
C ASP A 189 1.92 7.44 -0.02
N THR A 190 2.86 7.40 0.93
CA THR A 190 2.56 7.11 2.34
C THR A 190 1.66 8.19 2.95
N LEU A 191 1.93 9.46 2.69
CA LEU A 191 1.09 10.58 3.13
C LEU A 191 -0.30 10.53 2.50
N ARG A 192 -0.41 10.19 1.22
CA ARG A 192 -1.69 10.04 0.52
C ARG A 192 -2.51 8.88 1.07
N LEU A 193 -1.87 7.74 1.34
CA LEU A 193 -2.50 6.60 1.99
C LEU A 193 -2.98 6.98 3.40
N TRP A 194 -2.12 7.63 4.18
CA TRP A 194 -2.44 8.12 5.51
C TRP A 194 -3.65 9.07 5.51
N LEU A 195 -3.71 10.02 4.57
CA LEU A 195 -4.85 10.92 4.41
C LEU A 195 -6.11 10.17 4.03
N SER A 196 -6.03 9.18 3.14
CA SER A 196 -7.18 8.37 2.72
C SER A 196 -7.76 7.57 3.88
N ILE A 197 -6.90 6.89 4.64
CA ILE A 197 -7.28 6.16 5.86
C ILE A 197 -7.93 7.11 6.85
N SER A 198 -7.31 8.27 7.06
CA SER A 198 -7.82 9.26 8.00
C SER A 198 -9.20 9.76 7.56
N VAL A 199 -9.43 10.07 6.26
CA VAL A 199 -10.75 10.52 5.74
C VAL A 199 -11.82 9.48 6.02
N ILE A 200 -11.53 8.20 5.75
CA ILE A 200 -12.45 7.09 6.07
C ILE A 200 -12.70 7.04 7.59
N LEU A 201 -11.65 7.18 8.41
CA LEU A 201 -11.77 7.18 9.86
C LEU A 201 -12.61 8.35 10.38
N SER A 202 -12.57 9.51 9.73
CA SER A 202 -13.37 10.69 10.12
C SER A 202 -14.87 10.50 9.90
N TRP A 203 -15.26 9.62 8.98
CA TRP A 203 -16.67 9.26 8.77
C TRP A 203 -17.19 8.37 9.90
N VAL A 204 -16.33 7.48 10.40
CA VAL A 204 -16.66 6.56 11.50
C VAL A 204 -16.55 7.27 12.86
N MET A 205 -15.56 8.15 13.01
CA MET A 205 -15.24 8.85 14.24
C MET A 205 -15.61 10.33 14.13
N LYS A 206 -16.68 10.75 14.82
CA LYS A 206 -17.03 12.18 15.03
C LYS A 206 -16.01 12.97 15.87
N SER A 207 -14.77 12.50 15.97
CA SER A 207 -13.72 13.12 16.75
C SER A 207 -13.17 14.34 16.00
N LYS A 208 -13.31 15.53 16.59
CA LYS A 208 -12.72 16.78 16.08
C LYS A 208 -11.19 16.79 16.06
N TYR A 209 -10.53 15.83 16.70
CA TYR A 209 -9.08 15.89 16.98
C TYR A 209 -8.23 14.98 16.10
N PHE A 210 -8.83 14.10 15.30
CA PHE A 210 -8.04 13.16 14.49
C PHE A 210 -7.53 13.75 13.17
N PHE A 211 -7.78 15.03 12.90
CA PHE A 211 -7.37 15.63 11.63
C PHE A 211 -7.00 17.11 11.68
N PRO A 212 -5.82 17.47 11.15
CA PRO A 212 -5.51 18.82 10.69
C PRO A 212 -5.99 19.03 9.23
N VAL A 213 -7.19 18.57 8.86
CA VAL A 213 -7.76 18.97 7.57
C VAL A 213 -8.42 20.33 7.80
N PRO A 214 -7.96 21.40 7.13
CA PRO A 214 -8.60 22.69 7.24
C PRO A 214 -10.05 22.52 6.76
N HIS A 215 -10.99 22.72 7.68
CA HIS A 215 -12.40 22.70 7.34
C HIS A 215 -12.70 24.02 6.62
N ILE A 216 -12.64 23.99 5.30
CA ILE A 216 -12.99 25.11 4.42
C ILE A 216 -14.34 24.76 3.81
N PRO A 217 -15.46 25.03 4.50
CA PRO A 217 -16.77 24.75 3.97
C PRO A 217 -17.08 25.80 2.91
N ILE A 218 -17.04 25.40 1.64
CA ILE A 218 -17.64 26.22 0.60
C ILE A 218 -19.13 25.97 0.69
N ARG A 219 -19.88 27.02 1.02
CA ARG A 219 -21.34 27.05 1.00
C ARG A 219 -21.76 27.69 -0.32
N PRO A 220 -22.19 26.91 -1.34
CA PRO A 220 -22.58 27.47 -2.63
C PRO A 220 -23.66 28.54 -2.48
N ALA A 221 -24.60 28.33 -1.55
CA ALA A 221 -25.64 29.30 -1.22
C ALA A 221 -25.08 30.65 -0.73
N ALA A 222 -23.97 30.64 0.02
CA ALA A 222 -23.33 31.87 0.48
C ALA A 222 -22.60 32.61 -0.64
N LEU A 223 -22.00 31.88 -1.59
CA LEU A 223 -21.39 32.46 -2.79
C LEU A 223 -22.45 33.09 -3.70
N ILE A 224 -23.59 32.41 -3.90
CA ILE A 224 -24.69 32.91 -4.72
C ILE A 224 -25.39 34.09 -4.04
N SER A 225 -25.63 34.05 -2.72
CA SER A 225 -26.23 35.17 -1.99
C SER A 225 -25.31 36.39 -1.96
N ALA A 226 -23.98 36.19 -1.88
CA ALA A 226 -23.01 37.27 -2.00
C ALA A 226 -22.99 37.86 -3.42
N ALA A 227 -23.09 37.02 -4.46
CA ALA A 227 -23.11 37.48 -5.85
C ALA A 227 -24.41 38.19 -6.25
N THR A 228 -25.55 37.80 -5.66
CA THR A 228 -26.87 38.38 -5.98
C THR A 228 -27.25 39.56 -5.08
N GLY A 229 -26.41 39.93 -4.09
CA GLY A 229 -26.68 41.01 -3.14
C GLY A 229 -27.84 40.75 -2.18
N ASN A 230 -28.48 39.58 -2.28
CA ASN A 230 -29.62 39.22 -1.45
C ASN A 230 -29.13 38.54 -0.16
N THR A 231 -28.88 39.33 0.88
CA THR A 231 -28.39 38.87 2.19
C THR A 231 -29.46 38.10 2.99
N GLY A 232 -30.72 38.16 2.56
CA GLY A 232 -31.85 37.47 3.18
C GLY A 232 -32.14 36.12 2.55
N GLY A 233 -31.48 35.06 3.02
CA GLY A 233 -31.99 33.70 2.85
C GLY A 233 -31.18 32.78 1.95
N ALA A 234 -29.97 32.41 2.39
CA ALA A 234 -29.56 31.03 2.17
C ALA A 234 -30.49 30.17 3.06
N GLY A 235 -31.63 29.72 2.54
CA GLY A 235 -32.66 28.98 3.29
C GLY A 235 -32.14 27.67 3.94
N PRO A 236 -32.94 26.61 4.07
CA PRO A 236 -32.47 25.35 4.68
C PRO A 236 -31.21 24.75 4.01
N LEU A 237 -30.92 25.16 2.77
CA LEU A 237 -29.69 24.82 2.03
C LEU A 237 -28.41 25.49 2.57
N GLY A 238 -28.50 26.56 3.36
CA GLY A 238 -27.34 27.26 3.93
C GLY A 238 -26.53 26.43 4.94
N GLN A 239 -27.12 25.34 5.44
CA GLN A 239 -26.45 24.37 6.32
C GLN A 239 -25.63 23.33 5.55
N TYR A 240 -25.86 23.16 4.25
CA TYR A 240 -25.10 22.26 3.40
C TYR A 240 -23.83 22.98 2.91
N GLY A 241 -22.70 22.69 3.53
CA GLY A 241 -21.37 23.09 3.07
C GLY A 241 -20.62 21.87 2.55
N MET A 242 -20.09 21.95 1.33
CA MET A 242 -19.18 20.93 0.82
C MET A 242 -17.77 21.26 1.29
N ASN A 243 -17.12 20.32 1.96
CA ASN A 243 -15.74 20.50 2.41
C ASN A 243 -14.80 20.21 1.24
N VAL A 244 -14.26 21.28 0.63
CA VAL A 244 -13.33 21.16 -0.49
C VAL A 244 -11.89 20.90 -0.05
N GLY A 245 -11.60 20.98 1.25
CA GLY A 245 -10.26 20.76 1.80
C GLY A 245 -9.62 19.45 1.35
N PRO A 246 -10.27 18.28 1.56
CA PRO A 246 -9.75 16.99 1.09
C PRO A 246 -9.54 16.94 -0.43
N MET A 247 -10.38 17.61 -1.21
CA MET A 247 -10.29 17.65 -2.67
C MET A 247 -9.10 18.47 -3.14
N ALA A 248 -8.90 19.67 -2.56
CA ALA A 248 -7.76 20.53 -2.85
C ALA A 248 -6.43 19.87 -2.46
N ILE A 249 -6.40 19.22 -1.29
CA ILE A 249 -5.23 18.45 -0.85
C ILE A 249 -4.95 17.29 -1.81
N SER A 250 -5.97 16.52 -2.19
CA SER A 250 -5.82 15.42 -3.15
C SER A 250 -5.33 15.89 -4.52
N TRP A 251 -5.80 17.05 -4.98
CA TRP A 251 -5.33 17.68 -6.20
C TRP A 251 -3.87 18.11 -6.08
N LEU A 252 -3.48 18.73 -4.97
CA LEU A 252 -2.10 19.13 -4.70
C LEU A 252 -1.15 17.92 -4.68
N PHE A 253 -1.52 16.81 -4.03
CA PHE A 253 -0.71 15.59 -4.06
C PHE A 253 -0.57 15.01 -5.46
N ARG A 254 -1.63 15.02 -6.28
CA ARG A 254 -1.56 14.60 -7.68
C ARG A 254 -0.61 15.49 -8.49
N PHE A 255 -0.70 16.81 -8.31
CA PHE A 255 0.18 17.76 -8.97
C PHE A 255 1.66 17.57 -8.57
N LEU A 256 1.93 17.45 -7.25
CA LEU A 256 3.27 17.19 -6.74
C LEU A 256 3.83 15.87 -7.25
N ASN A 257 3.01 14.81 -7.32
CA ASN A 257 3.44 13.52 -7.84
C ASN A 257 3.80 13.61 -9.33
N GLY A 258 2.96 14.24 -10.16
CA GLY A 258 3.28 14.44 -11.58
C GLY A 258 4.55 15.27 -11.79
N ARG A 259 4.79 16.27 -10.93
CA ARG A 259 6.02 17.08 -11.00
C ARG A 259 7.26 16.30 -10.59
N LEU A 260 7.14 15.44 -9.56
CA LEU A 260 8.22 14.56 -9.13
C LEU A 260 8.52 13.47 -10.16
N GLU A 261 7.50 12.87 -10.77
CA GLU A 261 7.65 11.89 -11.87
C GLU A 261 8.39 12.49 -13.06
N TYR A 262 8.02 13.70 -13.47
CA TYR A 262 8.73 14.41 -14.52
C TYR A 262 10.19 14.69 -14.14
N TRP A 263 10.44 15.12 -12.90
CA TRP A 263 11.79 15.44 -12.43
C TRP A 263 12.67 14.19 -12.29
N THR A 264 12.15 13.09 -11.74
CA THR A 264 12.86 11.81 -11.63
C THR A 264 13.14 11.21 -13.01
N GLY A 265 12.16 11.24 -13.92
CA GLY A 265 12.33 10.81 -15.31
C GLY A 265 13.45 11.57 -16.01
N LYS A 266 13.49 12.90 -15.87
CA LYS A 266 14.56 13.74 -16.43
C LYS A 266 15.93 13.42 -15.82
N ALA A 267 16.00 13.23 -14.50
CA ALA A 267 17.23 12.87 -13.81
C ALA A 267 17.77 11.49 -14.25
N LEU A 268 16.89 10.49 -14.36
CA LEU A 268 17.22 9.15 -14.83
C LEU A 268 17.68 9.16 -16.28
N ALA A 269 16.96 9.85 -17.18
CA ALA A 269 17.35 10.00 -18.57
C ALA A 269 18.74 10.65 -18.72
N GLN A 270 19.04 11.67 -17.91
CA GLN A 270 20.36 12.30 -17.89
C GLN A 270 21.46 11.34 -17.43
N SER A 271 21.22 10.54 -16.38
CA SER A 271 22.17 9.54 -15.91
C SER A 271 22.43 8.43 -16.95
N LEU A 272 21.37 7.95 -17.62
CA LEU A 272 21.49 6.95 -18.68
C LEU A 272 22.32 7.47 -19.86
N ARG A 273 22.11 8.73 -20.28
CA ARG A 273 22.93 9.36 -21.33
C ARG A 273 24.40 9.47 -20.93
N ARG A 274 24.69 9.79 -19.67
CA ARG A 274 26.07 9.83 -19.15
C ARG A 274 26.72 8.44 -19.15
N GLN A 275 26.01 7.42 -18.69
CA GLN A 275 26.49 6.04 -18.69
C GLN A 275 26.76 5.53 -20.12
N LYS A 276 25.83 5.76 -21.06
CA LYS A 276 26.04 5.43 -22.48
C LYS A 276 27.25 6.15 -23.08
N LYS A 277 27.47 7.43 -22.71
CA LYS A 277 28.65 8.18 -23.15
C LYS A 277 29.94 7.59 -22.56
N GLN A 278 29.95 7.23 -21.28
CA GLN A 278 31.08 6.59 -20.60
C GLN A 278 31.40 5.21 -21.19
N GLN A 279 30.39 4.37 -21.45
CA GLN A 279 30.55 3.08 -22.12
C GLN A 279 31.13 3.25 -23.52
N LYS A 280 30.62 4.19 -24.31
CA LYS A 280 31.17 4.49 -25.64
C LYS A 280 32.62 4.98 -25.58
N SER A 281 32.99 5.81 -24.60
CA SER A 281 34.39 6.23 -24.43
C SER A 281 35.29 5.09 -23.96
N ALA A 282 34.81 4.21 -23.07
CA ALA A 282 35.54 3.04 -22.59
C ALA A 282 35.76 2.02 -23.72
N GLN A 283 34.74 1.73 -24.53
CA GLN A 283 34.87 0.87 -25.72
C GLN A 283 35.86 1.45 -26.74
N LYS A 284 35.83 2.77 -26.98
CA LYS A 284 36.81 3.42 -27.85
C LYS A 284 38.23 3.36 -27.28
N ALA A 285 38.39 3.47 -25.96
CA ALA A 285 39.69 3.33 -25.30
C ALA A 285 40.21 1.89 -25.41
N ALA A 286 39.36 0.90 -25.16
CA ALA A 286 39.69 -0.52 -25.29
C ALA A 286 40.12 -0.89 -26.72
N ARG A 287 39.35 -0.47 -27.74
CA ARG A 287 39.72 -0.68 -29.15
C ARG A 287 41.06 -0.06 -29.50
N LYS A 288 41.33 1.17 -29.04
CA LYS A 288 42.64 1.82 -29.25
C LYS A 288 43.77 1.10 -28.52
N GLU A 289 43.49 0.42 -27.41
CA GLU A 289 44.48 -0.37 -26.69
C GLU A 289 44.76 -1.69 -27.41
N GLU A 290 43.73 -2.36 -27.93
CA GLU A 290 43.83 -3.56 -28.77
C GLU A 290 44.61 -3.25 -30.06
N GLU A 291 44.28 -2.19 -30.78
CA GLU A 291 45.01 -1.75 -31.98
C GLU A 291 46.50 -1.47 -31.68
N LYS A 292 46.81 -0.91 -30.50
CA LYS A 292 48.20 -0.69 -30.08
C LYS A 292 48.93 -2.00 -29.77
N LYS A 293 48.25 -2.97 -29.16
CA LYS A 293 48.80 -4.31 -28.88
C LYS A 293 49.05 -5.06 -30.18
N GLU A 294 48.10 -5.06 -31.11
CA GLU A 294 48.25 -5.66 -32.44
C GLU A 294 49.38 -4.99 -33.23
N ALA A 295 49.47 -3.66 -33.21
CA ALA A 295 50.57 -2.94 -33.86
C ALA A 295 51.94 -3.24 -33.23
N ALA A 296 51.99 -3.50 -31.92
CA ALA A 296 53.22 -3.91 -31.24
C ALA A 296 53.65 -5.32 -31.66
N ILE A 297 52.72 -6.28 -31.67
CA ILE A 297 52.95 -7.66 -32.13
C ILE A 297 53.40 -7.65 -33.60
N ALA A 298 52.71 -6.94 -34.48
CA ALA A 298 53.08 -6.83 -35.88
C ALA A 298 54.47 -6.21 -36.09
N LYS A 299 54.90 -5.28 -35.22
CA LYS A 299 56.26 -4.73 -35.23
C LYS A 299 57.29 -5.76 -34.78
N GLU A 300 56.98 -6.58 -33.78
CA GLU A 300 57.85 -7.67 -33.30
C GLU A 300 57.99 -8.77 -34.35
N GLU A 301 56.89 -9.21 -34.97
CA GLU A 301 56.90 -10.17 -36.07
C GLU A 301 57.75 -9.67 -37.25
N ARG A 302 57.59 -8.40 -37.64
CA ARG A 302 58.43 -7.78 -38.68
C ARG A 302 59.91 -7.78 -38.32
N LYS A 303 60.25 -7.54 -37.05
CA LYS A 303 61.65 -7.60 -36.57
C LYS A 303 62.17 -9.05 -36.58
N ALA A 304 61.37 -10.02 -36.16
CA ALA A 304 61.72 -11.44 -36.20
C ALA A 304 61.94 -11.93 -37.63
N ALA A 305 61.04 -11.61 -38.56
CA ALA A 305 61.15 -11.95 -39.98
C ALA A 305 62.41 -11.32 -40.61
N ARG A 306 62.74 -10.08 -40.26
CA ARG A 306 63.99 -9.42 -40.71
C ARG A 306 65.24 -10.13 -40.17
N LYS A 307 65.23 -10.60 -38.92
CA LYS A 307 66.35 -11.37 -38.35
C LYS A 307 66.50 -12.73 -39.04
N ALA A 308 65.39 -13.45 -39.26
CA ALA A 308 65.39 -14.72 -39.98
C ALA A 308 65.98 -14.59 -41.39
N ARG A 309 65.56 -13.55 -42.15
CA ARG A 309 66.13 -13.27 -43.48
C ARG A 309 67.62 -12.94 -43.47
N ARG A 310 68.14 -12.32 -42.39
CA ARG A 310 69.58 -12.06 -42.26
C ARG A 310 70.36 -13.34 -41.99
N ALA A 311 69.88 -14.18 -41.08
CA ALA A 311 70.48 -15.49 -40.79
C ALA A 311 70.51 -16.40 -42.03
N GLU A 312 69.43 -16.40 -42.83
CA GLU A 312 69.38 -17.16 -44.09
C GLU A 312 70.41 -16.65 -45.11
N ARG A 313 70.57 -15.34 -45.23
CA ARG A 313 71.61 -14.74 -46.11
C ARG A 313 73.03 -15.08 -45.66
N GLU A 314 73.28 -15.09 -44.35
CA GLU A 314 74.58 -15.49 -43.80
C GLU A 314 74.86 -16.98 -43.99
N LEU A 315 73.86 -17.85 -43.80
CA LEU A 315 73.96 -19.28 -44.12
C LEU A 315 74.24 -19.50 -45.60
N ARG A 316 73.55 -18.78 -46.50
CA ARG A 316 73.82 -18.84 -47.94
C ARG A 316 75.21 -18.36 -48.30
N LYS A 317 75.70 -17.27 -47.68
CA LYS A 317 77.08 -16.81 -47.89
C LYS A 317 78.09 -17.84 -47.42
N LYS A 318 77.91 -18.41 -46.23
CA LYS A 318 78.79 -19.48 -45.71
C LYS A 318 78.74 -20.74 -46.59
N ALA A 319 77.57 -21.10 -47.11
CA ALA A 319 77.45 -22.21 -48.07
C ALA A 319 78.14 -21.92 -49.40
N ALA A 320 78.06 -20.68 -49.90
CA ALA A 320 78.77 -20.26 -51.12
C ALA A 320 80.29 -20.18 -50.93
N GLU A 321 80.78 -19.73 -49.76
CA GLU A 321 82.20 -19.76 -49.41
C GLU A 321 82.72 -21.19 -49.22
N ALA A 322 81.91 -22.07 -48.61
CA ALA A 322 82.23 -23.50 -48.48
C ALA A 322 82.18 -24.25 -49.82
N ALA A 323 81.43 -23.75 -50.81
CA ALA A 323 81.39 -24.30 -52.17
C ALA A 323 82.63 -23.98 -53.01
N GLY A 324 83.48 -23.02 -52.57
CA GLY A 324 84.75 -22.69 -53.22
C GLY A 324 84.62 -22.01 -54.60
N PRO A 325 85.57 -21.15 -54.99
CA PRO A 325 85.60 -20.56 -56.31
C PRO A 325 86.19 -21.57 -57.30
N GLY A 326 85.35 -22.44 -57.86
CA GLY A 326 85.84 -23.43 -58.82
C GLY A 326 84.75 -24.34 -59.38
N GLU A 327 83.88 -23.79 -60.22
CA GLU A 327 83.59 -24.32 -61.56
C GLU A 327 82.49 -23.48 -62.21
N SER A 328 82.86 -22.83 -63.31
CA SER A 328 81.97 -22.22 -64.28
C SER A 328 81.01 -23.27 -64.85
N VAL A 329 79.75 -23.25 -64.44
CA VAL A 329 78.68 -23.98 -65.13
C VAL A 329 77.76 -22.96 -65.80
N GLU A 330 78.27 -22.47 -66.92
CA GLU A 330 77.57 -21.70 -67.93
C GLU A 330 76.88 -22.66 -68.92
N GLU A 331 76.08 -23.63 -68.46
CA GLU A 331 75.31 -24.47 -69.41
C GLU A 331 74.22 -25.34 -68.74
N LYS A 332 73.08 -24.74 -68.36
CA LYS A 332 71.78 -25.48 -68.25
C LYS A 332 70.55 -24.59 -68.12
N ALA A 333 70.59 -23.38 -68.67
CA ALA A 333 69.44 -22.48 -68.79
C ALA A 333 68.80 -22.57 -70.18
N LYS A 334 68.50 -23.80 -70.66
CA LYS A 334 67.82 -23.99 -71.95
C LYS A 334 67.05 -25.32 -72.04
N ALA A 335 66.25 -25.64 -71.02
CA ALA A 335 65.23 -26.70 -71.12
C ALA A 335 64.23 -26.63 -69.96
N MET A 336 63.43 -25.57 -69.84
CA MET A 336 62.13 -25.63 -69.12
C MET A 336 61.23 -24.39 -69.33
N ALA A 337 61.33 -23.76 -70.49
CA ALA A 337 60.43 -22.71 -70.93
C ALA A 337 59.70 -23.15 -72.20
N GLU A 338 58.91 -24.22 -72.11
CA GLU A 338 57.84 -24.54 -73.09
C GLU A 338 57.03 -25.75 -72.61
N SER A 339 55.95 -25.48 -71.86
CA SER A 339 54.74 -26.30 -71.89
C SER A 339 53.59 -25.57 -71.17
N THR A 340 52.86 -24.80 -71.97
CA THR A 340 51.40 -24.87 -72.12
C THR A 340 50.54 -24.37 -70.95
N THR A 341 50.11 -23.10 -70.92
CA THR A 341 48.89 -22.52 -71.53
C THR A 341 47.56 -23.28 -71.40
N GLY A 342 46.55 -22.56 -70.91
CA GLY A 342 45.13 -22.69 -71.26
C GLY A 342 44.25 -23.36 -70.21
N THR A 343 42.96 -23.05 -69.99
CA THR A 343 41.96 -22.13 -70.60
C THR A 343 40.69 -22.27 -69.72
N GLY A 344 39.77 -21.30 -69.67
CA GLY A 344 38.34 -21.64 -69.48
C GLY A 344 37.48 -20.78 -68.54
N THR A 345 36.93 -19.72 -69.10
CA THR A 345 35.70 -18.98 -68.78
C THR A 345 34.48 -19.86 -68.47
N THR A 346 33.61 -19.52 -67.50
CA THR A 346 32.16 -19.20 -67.70
C THR A 346 31.34 -19.04 -66.41
N SER A 347 30.37 -18.14 -66.55
CA SER A 347 29.20 -17.82 -65.75
C SER A 347 28.36 -18.99 -65.23
N ASN A 348 27.76 -18.84 -64.03
CA ASN A 348 26.31 -18.98 -63.85
C ASN A 348 25.84 -18.47 -62.47
N THR A 349 25.04 -17.41 -62.51
CA THR A 349 23.83 -17.22 -61.71
C THR A 349 22.96 -18.47 -61.74
N THR A 350 22.42 -18.91 -60.59
CA THR A 350 20.99 -19.24 -60.36
C THR A 350 20.78 -19.66 -58.90
N SER A 351 19.75 -19.07 -58.33
CA SER A 351 19.00 -19.39 -57.11
C SER A 351 18.85 -20.88 -56.77
N THR A 352 18.87 -21.23 -55.49
CA THR A 352 17.72 -21.91 -54.85
C THR A 352 17.70 -21.67 -53.35
N ALA A 353 16.50 -21.39 -52.85
CA ALA A 353 16.15 -21.20 -51.46
C ALA A 353 15.95 -22.53 -50.71
N ALA A 354 15.85 -22.38 -49.38
CA ALA A 354 15.14 -23.22 -48.41
C ALA A 354 15.83 -24.49 -47.87
N SER A 355 16.34 -24.38 -46.64
CA SER A 355 15.96 -25.19 -45.46
C SER A 355 16.88 -24.78 -44.30
N ALA A 356 16.46 -23.85 -43.44
CA ALA A 356 15.65 -24.09 -42.24
C ALA A 356 16.43 -24.76 -41.09
N GLN A 357 16.47 -24.01 -39.97
CA GLN A 357 16.68 -24.41 -38.58
C GLN A 357 18.11 -24.65 -38.07
N GLY A 358 18.47 -23.84 -37.06
CA GLY A 358 19.53 -24.21 -36.12
C GLY A 358 20.54 -23.12 -35.76
N LYS A 359 20.15 -21.87 -35.54
CA LYS A 359 20.96 -20.94 -34.73
C LYS A 359 20.10 -20.19 -33.75
N GLU A 360 20.33 -20.50 -32.48
CA GLU A 360 19.95 -19.74 -31.30
C GLU A 360 20.17 -18.25 -31.54
N GLN A 361 19.05 -17.57 -31.78
CA GLN A 361 18.95 -16.14 -31.66
C GLN A 361 18.51 -15.89 -30.22
N VAL A 362 19.48 -15.55 -29.36
CA VAL A 362 19.20 -14.94 -28.06
C VAL A 362 18.55 -13.59 -28.35
N GLN A 363 17.22 -13.63 -28.40
CA GLN A 363 16.33 -12.52 -28.64
C GLN A 363 16.16 -11.78 -27.33
N ASP A 364 17.01 -10.78 -27.12
CA ASP A 364 16.88 -9.80 -26.06
C ASP A 364 15.73 -8.84 -26.42
N THR A 365 14.50 -9.28 -26.17
CA THR A 365 13.28 -8.46 -26.30
C THR A 365 13.28 -7.36 -25.23
N SER A 366 13.90 -6.24 -25.55
CA SER A 366 13.60 -4.93 -24.95
C SER A 366 13.13 -3.97 -26.05
N GLN A 367 12.01 -4.35 -26.68
CA GLN A 367 11.23 -3.47 -27.53
C GLN A 367 10.57 -2.41 -26.62
N ALA A 368 11.10 -1.19 -26.65
CA ALA A 368 10.42 -0.02 -26.16
C ALA A 368 9.42 0.43 -27.25
N PRO A 369 8.12 0.59 -26.94
CA PRO A 369 7.18 1.13 -27.91
C PRO A 369 7.47 2.61 -28.16
N ALA A 370 7.54 2.97 -29.45
CA ALA A 370 7.46 4.34 -29.90
C ALA A 370 6.07 4.88 -29.53
N MET A 371 6.04 5.90 -28.67
CA MET A 371 4.85 6.73 -28.47
C MET A 371 4.86 7.75 -29.60
N ASP A 372 3.96 7.58 -30.55
CA ASP A 372 3.56 8.62 -31.48
C ASP A 372 2.87 9.76 -30.71
N GLU A 373 3.32 10.98 -31.00
CA GLU A 373 2.63 12.21 -30.67
C GLU A 373 1.29 12.25 -31.40
N LEU A 374 0.20 12.38 -30.65
CA LEU A 374 -1.08 12.88 -31.14
C LEU A 374 -1.40 14.14 -30.32
N ASP A 375 -1.77 15.18 -31.06
CA ASP A 375 -2.23 16.49 -30.59
C ASP A 375 -3.37 16.43 -29.56
#